data_AF-A0A949FIP8-F1
#
_entry.id   AF-A0A949FIP8-F1
#
_cell.length_a   1.000
_cell.length_b   1.000
_cell.length_c   1.000
_cell.angle_alpha   90.00
_cell.angle_beta   90.00
_cell.angle_gamma   90.00
#
_symmetry.space_group_name_H-M   'P 1'
#
loop_
_entity.id
_entity.type
_entity.pdbx_description
1 polymer ?
#
loop_
_entity_poly.entity_id
_entity_poly.type
_entity_poly.pdbx_seq_one_letter_code
_entity_poly.pdbx_strand_id
1 'polypeptide(L)' 'MVGLQNIRLTFRLKSSETPDVQAKLISLTERYCVIYQTLKSGVPIETMTLSS' A
#
# COMPACT_ATOMS: atom_id res chain seq x y z
N MET A 1 17.03 13.65 -16.43
CA MET A 1 15.68 13.82 -15.87
C MET A 1 15.60 12.96 -14.62
N VAL A 2 15.46 13.55 -13.44
CA VAL A 2 15.36 12.81 -12.18
C VAL A 2 13.89 12.42 -11.97
N GLY A 3 13.51 11.28 -12.51
CA GLY A 3 12.21 10.66 -12.26
C GLY A 3 12.29 9.70 -11.09
N LEU A 4 11.22 9.57 -10.31
CA LEU A 4 11.07 8.47 -9.38
C LEU A 4 11.12 7.16 -10.18
N GLN A 5 12.13 6.34 -9.95
CA GLN A 5 12.29 5.07 -10.68
C GLN A 5 11.46 3.97 -10.01
N ASN A 6 11.55 3.86 -8.69
CA ASN A 6 10.84 2.86 -7.89
C ASN A 6 10.30 3.48 -6.59
N ILE A 7 9.11 3.05 -6.17
CA ILE A 7 8.51 3.43 -4.88
C ILE A 7 8.21 2.16 -4.07
N ARG A 8 8.63 2.14 -2.81
CA ARG A 8 8.30 1.07 -1.85
C ARG A 8 7.32 1.59 -0.81
N LEU A 9 6.13 1.01 -0.76
CA LEU A 9 5.10 1.34 0.23
C LEU A 9 5.04 0.23 1.28
N THR A 10 5.29 0.60 2.53
CA THR A 10 5.14 -0.32 3.67
C THR A 10 3.86 0.02 4.41
N PHE A 11 2.89 -0.90 4.38
CA PHE A 11 1.67 -0.76 5.17
C PHE A 11 1.95 -1.33 6.57
N ARG A 12 2.10 -0.42 7.54
CA ARG A 12 2.13 -0.75 8.97
C ARG A 12 0.73 -0.59 9.53
N LEU A 13 0.02 -1.69 9.67
CA LEU A 13 -1.29 -1.72 10.28
C LEU A 13 -1.14 -2.22 11.72
N LYS A 14 -1.25 -1.32 12.70
CA LYS A 14 -1.23 -1.66 14.12
C LYS A 14 -2.66 -1.89 14.59
N SER A 15 -3.18 -3.08 14.36
CA SER A 15 -4.53 -3.47 14.74
C SER A 15 -4.49 -4.82 15.46
N SER A 16 -5.07 -4.92 16.66
CA SER A 16 -5.31 -6.21 17.36
C SER A 16 -6.44 -7.03 16.72
N GLU A 17 -6.93 -6.61 15.55
CA GLU A 17 -8.02 -7.27 14.84
C GLU A 17 -7.51 -8.48 14.07
N THR A 18 -8.41 -9.45 13.88
CA THR A 18 -8.16 -10.68 13.15
C THR A 18 -7.60 -10.46 11.74
N PRO A 19 -6.77 -11.38 11.22
CA PRO A 19 -6.10 -11.24 9.93
C PRO A 19 -7.05 -11.02 8.74
N ASP A 20 -8.29 -11.49 8.83
CA ASP A 20 -9.33 -11.25 7.81
C ASP A 20 -9.68 -9.76 7.67
N VAL A 21 -9.83 -9.06 8.80
CA VAL A 21 -10.13 -7.62 8.83
C VAL A 21 -8.95 -6.83 8.29
N GLN A 22 -7.73 -7.23 8.62
CA GLN A 22 -6.51 -6.61 8.11
C GLN A 22 -6.40 -6.73 6.58
N ALA A 23 -6.66 -7.92 6.03
CA ALA A 23 -6.68 -8.13 4.58
C ALA A 23 -7.73 -7.24 3.89
N LYS A 24 -8.90 -7.06 4.52
CA LYS A 24 -9.96 -6.19 4.04
C LYS A 24 -9.53 -4.72 4.05
N LEU A 25 -8.93 -4.24 5.13
CA LEU A 25 -8.40 -2.87 5.24
C LEU A 25 -7.32 -2.59 4.18
N ILE A 26 -6.42 -3.55 3.94
CA ILE A 26 -5.39 -3.44 2.89
C ILE A 26 -6.07 -3.33 1.52
N SER A 27 -7.01 -4.23 1.20
CA SER A 27 -7.74 -4.20 -0.08
C SER A 27 -8.52 -2.90 -0.29
N LEU A 28 -9.14 -2.36 0.75
CA LEU A 28 -9.81 -1.05 0.71
C LEU A 28 -8.80 0.07 0.46
N THR A 29 -7.63 0.03 1.11
CA THR A 29 -6.59 1.03 0.93
C THR A 29 -6.06 1.02 -0.50
N GLU A 30 -5.84 -0.15 -1.10
CA GLU A 30 -5.44 -0.27 -2.51
C GLU A 30 -6.51 0.29 -3.47
N ARG A 31 -7.79 0.13 -3.12
CA ARG A 31 -8.90 0.56 -3.96
C ARG A 31 -9.24 2.04 -3.82
N TYR A 32 -9.13 2.59 -2.61
CA TYR A 32 -9.61 3.95 -2.30
C TYR A 32 -8.48 4.98 -2.11
N CYS A 33 -7.22 4.58 -1.94
CA CYS A 33 -6.13 5.55 -1.93
C CYS A 33 -5.85 6.07 -3.35
N VAL A 34 -6.40 7.24 -3.66
CA VAL A 34 -6.07 8.02 -4.87
C VAL A 34 -4.57 8.19 -5.06
N ILE A 35 -3.82 8.41 -3.97
CA ILE A 35 -2.35 8.49 -4.02
C ILE A 35 -1.74 7.22 -4.61
N TYR A 36 -2.19 6.03 -4.17
CA TYR A 36 -1.71 4.76 -4.71
C TYR A 36 -2.07 4.61 -6.20
N GLN A 37 -3.28 5.01 -6.60
CA GLN A 37 -3.70 4.98 -8.00
C GLN A 37 -2.84 5.89 -8.88
N THR A 38 -2.58 7.12 -8.42
CA THR A 38 -1.74 8.08 -9.14
C THR A 38 -0.30 7.59 -9.25
N LEU A 39 0.27 7.07 -8.16
CA LEU A 39 1.62 6.52 -8.15
C LEU A 39 1.73 5.29 -9.06
N LYS A 40 0.74 4.39 -9.05
CA LYS A 40 0.73 3.14 -9.83
C LYS A 40 0.66 3.41 -11.33
N SER A 41 0.03 4.52 -11.71
CA SER A 41 -0.02 4.95 -13.12
C SER A 41 1.30 5.51 -13.62
N GLY A 42 2.16 6.03 -12.73
CA GLY A 42 3.40 6.72 -13.11
C GLY A 42 4.66 5.88 -12.94
N VAL A 43 4.71 5.01 -11.94
CA VAL A 43 5.92 4.28 -11.54
C VAL A 43 5.58 2.90 -10.96
N PRO A 44 6.47 1.90 -11.09
CA PRO A 44 6.29 0.62 -10.42
C PRO A 44 6.34 0.81 -8.90
N ILE A 45 5.31 0.30 -8.22
CA ILE A 45 5.20 0.31 -6.75
C ILE A 45 5.32 -1.10 -6.23
N GLU A 46 6.18 -1.29 -5.23
CA GLU A 46 6.24 -2.51 -4.43
C GLU A 46 5.57 -2.28 -3.08
N THR A 47 4.64 -3.16 -2.71
CA THR A 47 3.90 -3.08 -1.45
C THR A 47 4.33 -4.18 -0.49
N MET A 48 4.70 -3.81 0.73
CA MET A 48 5.07 -4.76 1.79
C MET A 48 4.20 -4.54 3.03
N THR A 49 3.58 -5.61 3.53
CA THR A 49 2.77 -5.57 4.75
C THR A 49 3.65 -5.95 5.94
N LEU A 50 3.77 -5.07 6.93
CA LEU A 50 4.53 -5.33 8.15
C LEU A 50 3.55 -5.59 9.31
N SER A 51 3.32 -6.86 9.63
CA SER A 51 2.57 -7.33 10.80
C SER A 51 3.56 -7.69 11.91
N SER A 52 3.58 -6.90 12.99
CA SER A 52 4.32 -7.18 14.23
C SER A 52 3.38 -7.65 15.32
#